data_AF-X6J1J7-F1
#
_entry.id   AF-X6J1J7-F1
#
_cell.length_a   1.000
_cell.length_b   1.000
_cell.length_c   1.000
_cell.angle_alpha   90.00
_cell.angle_beta   90.00
_cell.angle_gamma   90.00
#
_symmetry.space_group_name_H-M   'P 1'
#
loop_
_entity.id
_entity.type
_entity.pdbx_description
1 polymer ?
#
loop_
_entity_poly.entity_id
_entity_poly.type
_entity_poly.pdbx_seq_one_letter_code
_entity_poly.pdbx_strand_id
1 'polypeptide(L)'
;MDSSHLGAIAGDKASKDSARVRRAEAFDQAFMETGSVLLLSWHHFQELFSHRSEEVAAQRVAYLQSLPLVAAIDSFLKEDIVGSVADLQSFEIAAAFQNPAASATSVREEAAKTIFRITSGAELVRPFLESWTALREGFGDSEEHTREVVAISKSSFAGNSDAKVGDLLKDGMRAPGDMLRQFQRLHRGLAADIRERGDTRIPDADHTTRAFMKDVIRVGTEVVRPDNPGLRILQAWGFDLSDIGPDTTLGDIGDMAVFRRKLEVLNVKLRLPWPELIARVKEDRLPSGIIYNAIRRFHPNTHEWDGSELTDRYLACLAAYADVTYVDKRTYEAFRLARQKSETFAALARHVEKAGSYDAIPGQLAARFAQVATT
;
A
#
# COMPACT_ATOMS: atom_id res chain seq x y z
N MET A 1 -9.94 -0.23 -11.35
CA MET A 1 -9.17 -0.99 -12.35
C MET A 1 -7.71 -0.77 -12.04
N ASP A 2 -6.84 -1.77 -12.18
CA ASP A 2 -5.40 -1.56 -11.99
C ASP A 2 -4.75 -0.85 -13.19
N SER A 3 -3.48 -0.47 -13.03
CA SER A 3 -2.71 0.22 -14.08
C SER A 3 -2.42 -0.66 -15.30
N SER A 4 -2.44 -1.98 -15.16
CA SER A 4 -2.24 -2.90 -16.29
C SER A 4 -3.41 -2.83 -17.29
N HIS A 5 -4.65 -2.78 -16.77
CA HIS A 5 -5.84 -2.58 -17.60
C HIS A 5 -5.81 -1.22 -18.30
N LEU A 6 -5.51 -0.15 -17.55
CA LEU A 6 -5.43 1.21 -18.11
C LEU A 6 -4.33 1.33 -19.17
N GLY A 7 -3.18 0.69 -18.95
CA GLY A 7 -2.09 0.62 -19.92
C GLY A 7 -2.45 -0.15 -21.19
N ALA A 8 -3.20 -1.25 -21.05
CA ALA A 8 -3.68 -2.04 -22.19
C ALA A 8 -4.68 -1.25 -23.05
N ILE A 9 -5.63 -0.55 -22.42
CA ILE A 9 -6.60 0.31 -23.13
C ILE A 9 -5.85 1.42 -23.91
N ALA A 10 -4.92 2.11 -23.25
CA ALA A 10 -4.11 3.14 -23.89
C ALA A 10 -3.33 2.60 -25.10
N GLY A 11 -2.74 1.42 -24.96
CA GLY A 11 -2.00 0.76 -26.04
C GLY A 11 -2.88 0.32 -27.21
N ASP A 12 -4.12 -0.12 -26.96
CA ASP A 12 -5.08 -0.48 -28.01
C ASP A 12 -5.61 0.76 -28.73
N LYS A 13 -5.88 1.84 -28.00
CA LYS A 13 -6.35 3.12 -28.55
C LYS A 13 -5.30 3.81 -29.44
N ALA A 14 -4.02 3.65 -29.11
CA ALA A 14 -2.90 4.17 -29.89
C ALA A 14 -2.39 3.20 -30.98
N SER A 15 -3.03 2.03 -31.13
CA SER A 15 -2.57 0.99 -32.05
C SER A 15 -2.79 1.39 -33.52
N LYS A 16 -1.91 0.87 -34.39
CA LYS A 16 -2.13 0.93 -35.85
C LYS A 16 -3.10 -0.16 -36.34
N ASP A 17 -3.41 -1.13 -35.49
CA ASP A 17 -4.36 -2.20 -35.79
C ASP A 17 -5.80 -1.74 -35.54
N SER A 18 -6.58 -1.65 -36.62
CA SER A 18 -7.99 -1.23 -36.56
C SER A 18 -8.87 -2.15 -35.70
N ALA A 19 -8.49 -3.42 -35.50
CA ALA A 19 -9.23 -4.31 -34.61
C ALA A 19 -9.01 -3.96 -33.13
N ARG A 20 -7.79 -3.54 -32.76
CA ARG A 20 -7.46 -3.10 -31.39
C ARG A 20 -8.09 -1.75 -31.07
N VAL A 21 -8.02 -0.79 -32.01
CA VAL A 21 -8.68 0.52 -31.85
C VAL A 21 -10.18 0.35 -31.62
N ARG A 22 -10.87 -0.44 -32.47
CA ARG A 22 -12.31 -0.72 -32.29
C ARG A 22 -12.63 -1.40 -30.97
N ARG A 23 -11.74 -2.24 -30.44
CA ARG A 23 -11.93 -2.88 -29.13
C ARG A 23 -11.88 -1.86 -27.99
N ALA A 24 -10.93 -0.92 -28.03
CA ALA A 24 -10.85 0.18 -27.07
C ALA A 24 -12.06 1.12 -27.17
N GLU A 25 -12.51 1.45 -28.38
CA GLU A 25 -13.72 2.27 -28.58
C GLU A 25 -14.98 1.59 -28.05
N ALA A 26 -15.16 0.29 -28.33
CA ALA A 26 -16.26 -0.48 -27.81
C ALA A 26 -16.24 -0.57 -26.27
N PHE A 27 -15.05 -0.68 -25.67
CA PHE A 27 -14.89 -0.60 -24.22
C PHE A 27 -15.32 0.77 -23.69
N ASP A 28 -14.81 1.87 -24.26
CA ASP A 28 -15.13 3.23 -23.81
C ASP A 28 -16.63 3.48 -23.86
N GLN A 29 -17.29 3.08 -24.97
CA GLN A 29 -18.74 3.20 -25.11
C GLN A 29 -19.49 2.38 -24.05
N ALA A 30 -19.19 1.08 -23.92
CA ALA A 30 -19.88 0.21 -22.98
C ALA A 30 -19.64 0.63 -21.52
N PHE A 31 -18.43 1.09 -21.18
CA PHE A 31 -18.11 1.60 -19.85
C PHE A 31 -18.94 2.86 -19.54
N MET A 32 -19.05 3.79 -20.48
CA MET A 32 -19.88 4.99 -20.32
C MET A 32 -21.38 4.66 -20.20
N GLU A 33 -21.87 3.68 -20.96
CA GLU A 33 -23.28 3.21 -20.88
C GLU A 33 -23.64 2.64 -19.51
N THR A 34 -22.67 2.10 -18.75
CA THR A 34 -22.90 1.67 -17.36
C THR A 34 -23.00 2.82 -16.36
N GLY A 35 -22.69 4.06 -16.76
CA GLY A 35 -22.60 5.21 -15.85
C GLY A 35 -21.40 5.15 -14.90
N SER A 36 -20.42 4.28 -15.19
CA SER A 36 -19.24 4.09 -14.35
C SER A 36 -18.25 5.24 -14.48
N VAL A 37 -17.53 5.51 -13.39
CA VAL A 37 -16.42 6.47 -13.35
C VAL A 37 -15.18 5.77 -12.83
N LEU A 38 -14.03 6.00 -13.47
CA LEU A 38 -12.75 5.47 -12.99
C LEU A 38 -12.34 6.18 -11.70
N LEU A 39 -11.99 5.41 -10.67
CA LEU A 39 -11.33 5.91 -9.48
C LEU A 39 -9.81 5.76 -9.60
N LEU A 40 -9.10 6.88 -9.58
CA LEU A 40 -7.66 6.97 -9.74
C LEU A 40 -6.97 7.47 -8.46
N SER A 41 -5.68 7.20 -8.37
CA SER A 41 -4.80 7.58 -7.28
C SER A 41 -3.41 7.85 -7.82
N TRP A 42 -2.56 8.50 -7.03
CA TRP A 42 -1.16 8.78 -7.39
C TRP A 42 -0.44 7.52 -7.91
N HIS A 43 -0.71 6.36 -7.33
CA HIS A 43 -0.07 5.10 -7.71
C HIS A 43 -0.39 4.68 -9.15
N HIS A 44 -1.61 4.95 -9.65
CA HIS A 44 -1.92 4.72 -11.05
C HIS A 44 -1.07 5.59 -11.97
N PHE A 45 -0.89 6.86 -11.61
CA PHE A 45 -0.06 7.79 -12.36
C PHE A 45 1.39 7.33 -12.34
N GLN A 46 1.93 7.01 -11.17
CA GLN A 46 3.29 6.47 -11.03
C GLN A 46 3.52 5.27 -11.95
N GLU A 47 2.67 4.24 -11.94
CA GLU A 47 2.87 3.06 -12.79
C GLU A 47 2.67 3.33 -14.29
N LEU A 48 1.69 4.17 -14.63
CA LEU A 48 1.44 4.51 -16.03
C LEU A 48 2.59 5.33 -16.62
N PHE A 49 3.17 6.22 -15.82
CA PHE A 49 4.13 7.23 -16.25
C PHE A 49 5.60 6.79 -16.13
N SER A 50 5.91 5.84 -15.24
CA SER A 50 7.27 5.30 -15.06
C SER A 50 7.72 4.36 -16.18
N HIS A 51 6.95 4.26 -17.28
CA HIS A 51 7.28 3.37 -18.37
C HIS A 51 8.58 3.81 -19.08
N ARG A 52 9.47 2.86 -19.35
CA ARG A 52 10.79 3.14 -19.97
C ARG A 52 10.69 3.78 -21.36
N SER A 53 9.68 3.39 -22.14
CA SER A 53 9.38 3.99 -23.45
C SER A 53 8.55 5.26 -23.30
N GLU A 54 9.09 6.38 -23.78
CA GLU A 54 8.42 7.68 -23.82
C GLU A 54 7.17 7.67 -24.69
N GLU A 55 7.20 6.94 -25.79
CA GLU A 55 6.04 6.79 -26.67
C GLU A 55 4.87 6.12 -25.92
N VAL A 56 5.16 5.05 -25.16
CA VAL A 56 4.13 4.36 -24.37
C VAL A 56 3.63 5.25 -23.23
N ALA A 57 4.51 6.00 -22.56
CA ALA A 57 4.09 6.95 -21.53
C ALA A 57 3.16 8.03 -22.12
N ALA A 58 3.52 8.60 -23.28
CA ALA A 58 2.70 9.59 -23.99
C ALA A 58 1.33 9.03 -24.40
N GLN A 59 1.26 7.78 -24.86
CA GLN A 59 -0.01 7.11 -25.17
C GLN A 59 -0.90 6.96 -23.93
N ARG A 60 -0.33 6.58 -22.79
CA ARG A 60 -1.05 6.46 -21.51
C ARG A 60 -1.56 7.81 -21.01
N VAL A 61 -0.73 8.86 -21.10
CA VAL A 61 -1.11 10.24 -20.83
C VAL A 61 -2.29 10.65 -21.72
N ALA A 62 -2.20 10.45 -23.03
CA ALA A 62 -3.24 10.83 -23.98
C ALA A 62 -4.56 10.11 -23.70
N TYR A 63 -4.51 8.83 -23.31
CA TYR A 63 -5.70 8.10 -22.88
C TYR A 63 -6.32 8.74 -21.63
N LEU A 64 -5.54 9.00 -20.58
CA LEU A 64 -6.05 9.64 -19.37
C LEU A 64 -6.65 11.02 -19.68
N GLN A 65 -6.00 11.85 -20.50
CA GLN A 65 -6.52 13.15 -20.91
C GLN A 65 -7.85 13.05 -21.66
N SER A 66 -8.09 11.95 -22.39
CA SER A 66 -9.32 11.72 -23.14
C SER A 66 -10.53 11.37 -22.26
N LEU A 67 -10.32 11.06 -20.98
CA LEU A 67 -11.40 10.67 -20.08
C LEU A 67 -12.26 11.90 -19.72
N PRO A 68 -13.57 11.89 -20.03
CA PRO A 68 -14.44 13.05 -19.81
C PRO A 68 -14.70 13.31 -18.32
N LEU A 69 -14.73 12.24 -17.52
CA LEU A 69 -15.02 12.29 -16.09
C LEU A 69 -14.24 11.20 -15.36
N VAL A 70 -13.54 11.58 -14.30
CA VAL A 70 -12.77 10.70 -13.43
C VAL A 70 -12.96 11.11 -11.97
N ALA A 71 -12.96 10.13 -11.09
CA ALA A 71 -12.80 10.32 -9.66
C ALA A 71 -11.33 10.11 -9.30
N ALA A 72 -10.79 10.93 -8.42
CA ALA A 72 -9.44 10.76 -7.91
C ALA A 72 -9.42 10.96 -6.40
N ILE A 73 -8.50 10.26 -5.71
CA ILE A 73 -8.16 10.64 -4.34
C ILE A 73 -7.70 12.12 -4.39
N ASP A 74 -8.28 12.93 -3.52
CA ASP A 74 -7.93 14.32 -3.34
C ASP A 74 -6.68 14.44 -2.46
N SER A 75 -5.87 15.49 -2.67
CA SER A 75 -4.77 15.78 -1.74
C SER A 75 -5.38 16.17 -0.39
N PHE A 76 -4.86 15.63 0.71
CA PHE A 76 -5.35 16.01 2.03
C PHE A 76 -5.14 17.51 2.31
N LEU A 77 -4.09 18.09 1.72
CA LEU A 77 -3.79 19.52 1.81
C LEU A 77 -4.49 20.37 0.74
N LYS A 78 -5.37 19.77 -0.08
CA LYS A 78 -6.07 20.43 -1.20
C LYS A 78 -5.12 21.05 -2.23
N GLU A 79 -3.96 20.42 -2.41
CA GLU A 79 -3.04 20.73 -3.49
C GLU A 79 -3.65 20.31 -4.84
N ASP A 80 -3.28 20.98 -5.92
CA ASP A 80 -3.74 20.62 -7.27
C ASP A 80 -2.98 19.41 -7.83
N ILE A 81 -2.93 18.31 -7.08
CA ILE A 81 -2.32 17.04 -7.46
C ILE A 81 -3.20 15.87 -7.01
N VAL A 82 -3.03 14.72 -7.68
CA VAL A 82 -3.75 13.50 -7.32
C VAL A 82 -3.20 12.96 -5.99
N GLY A 83 -4.10 12.68 -5.05
CA GLY A 83 -3.76 12.07 -3.77
C GLY A 83 -3.32 10.62 -3.89
N SER A 84 -2.47 10.21 -2.96
CA SER A 84 -1.96 8.85 -2.79
C SER A 84 -2.75 8.08 -1.73
N VAL A 85 -2.39 6.83 -1.48
CA VAL A 85 -2.93 6.09 -0.33
C VAL A 85 -2.56 6.75 1.01
N ALA A 86 -1.48 7.52 1.07
CA ALA A 86 -1.14 8.31 2.25
C ALA A 86 -2.18 9.43 2.51
N ASP A 87 -2.72 10.04 1.45
CA ASP A 87 -3.77 11.05 1.58
C ASP A 87 -5.10 10.40 1.98
N LEU A 88 -5.45 9.24 1.39
CA LEU A 88 -6.56 8.39 1.84
C LEU A 88 -6.46 8.08 3.34
N GLN A 89 -5.30 7.65 3.80
CA GLN A 89 -5.03 7.38 5.22
C GLN A 89 -5.14 8.62 6.07
N SER A 90 -4.73 9.78 5.56
CA SER A 90 -4.87 11.05 6.28
C SER A 90 -6.35 11.39 6.53
N PHE A 91 -7.24 11.18 5.54
CA PHE A 91 -8.68 11.32 5.73
C PHE A 91 -9.24 10.33 6.76
N GLU A 92 -8.84 9.06 6.69
CA GLU A 92 -9.26 8.04 7.66
C GLU A 92 -8.79 8.37 9.09
N ILE A 93 -7.54 8.81 9.25
CA ILE A 93 -6.96 9.19 10.53
C ILE A 93 -7.68 10.41 11.10
N ALA A 94 -7.95 11.43 10.29
CA ALA A 94 -8.69 12.61 10.71
C ALA A 94 -10.09 12.23 11.23
N ALA A 95 -10.79 11.35 10.51
CA ALA A 95 -12.10 10.84 10.93
C ALA A 95 -12.02 10.00 12.23
N ALA A 96 -11.05 9.08 12.32
CA ALA A 96 -10.86 8.24 13.50
C ALA A 96 -10.43 9.04 14.74
N PHE A 97 -9.66 10.11 14.54
CA PHE A 97 -9.23 11.00 15.62
C PHE A 97 -10.38 11.80 16.21
N GLN A 98 -11.28 12.31 15.34
CA GLN A 98 -12.47 13.05 15.75
C GLN A 98 -13.48 12.16 16.49
N ASN A 99 -13.58 10.88 16.10
CA ASN A 99 -14.49 9.91 16.70
C ASN A 99 -13.76 8.65 17.19
N PRO A 100 -13.11 8.67 18.37
CA PRO A 100 -12.31 7.54 18.85
C PRO A 100 -13.10 6.25 19.12
N ALA A 101 -14.42 6.33 19.27
CA ALA A 101 -15.28 5.15 19.45
C ALA A 101 -15.88 4.64 18.13
N ALA A 102 -15.62 5.29 16.99
CA ALA A 102 -16.18 4.90 15.71
C ALA A 102 -15.68 3.52 15.26
N SER A 103 -16.60 2.74 14.68
CA SER A 103 -16.23 1.53 13.95
C SER A 103 -15.45 1.86 12.67
N ALA A 104 -14.70 0.91 12.12
CA ALA A 104 -14.01 1.10 10.85
C ALA A 104 -14.97 1.49 9.71
N THR A 105 -16.18 0.92 9.69
CA THR A 105 -17.22 1.28 8.71
C THR A 105 -17.65 2.74 8.84
N SER A 106 -17.80 3.23 10.07
CA SER A 106 -18.15 4.63 10.33
C SER A 106 -16.99 5.57 9.96
N VAL A 107 -15.73 5.18 10.22
CA VAL A 107 -14.54 5.92 9.77
C VAL A 107 -14.50 6.02 8.24
N ARG A 108 -14.78 4.91 7.54
CA ARG A 108 -14.88 4.87 6.07
C ARG A 108 -15.92 5.86 5.56
N GLU A 109 -17.12 5.85 6.13
CA GLU A 109 -18.23 6.71 5.72
C GLU A 109 -17.92 8.19 5.94
N GLU A 110 -17.27 8.54 7.06
CA GLU A 110 -16.85 9.91 7.31
C GLU A 110 -15.75 10.36 6.35
N ALA A 111 -14.72 9.54 6.15
CA ALA A 111 -13.64 9.83 5.20
C ALA A 111 -14.15 9.96 3.75
N ALA A 112 -15.11 9.12 3.35
CA ALA A 112 -15.67 9.10 2.00
C ALA A 112 -16.32 10.44 1.59
N LYS A 113 -16.75 11.27 2.54
CA LYS A 113 -17.35 12.58 2.28
C LYS A 113 -16.39 13.59 1.66
N THR A 114 -15.08 13.42 1.86
CA THR A 114 -14.06 14.42 1.49
C THR A 114 -12.87 13.86 0.72
N ILE A 115 -12.76 12.54 0.59
CA ILE A 115 -11.62 11.87 -0.03
C ILE A 115 -11.56 12.02 -1.55
N PHE A 116 -12.68 12.24 -2.23
CA PHE A 116 -12.73 12.24 -3.70
C PHE A 116 -12.93 13.62 -4.28
N ARG A 117 -12.14 13.90 -5.33
CA ARG A 117 -12.40 14.98 -6.27
C ARG A 117 -12.86 14.39 -7.61
N ILE A 118 -13.89 14.99 -8.19
CA ILE A 118 -14.41 14.62 -9.51
C ILE A 118 -13.96 15.69 -10.50
N THR A 119 -13.33 15.29 -11.60
CA THR A 119 -12.80 16.22 -12.61
C THR A 119 -12.68 15.53 -13.97
N SER A 120 -12.24 16.25 -15.01
CA SER A 120 -11.87 15.66 -16.29
C SER A 120 -10.46 15.08 -16.23
N GLY A 121 -10.19 14.08 -17.08
CA GLY A 121 -8.84 13.53 -17.18
C GLY A 121 -7.80 14.54 -17.64
N ALA A 122 -8.19 15.50 -18.49
CA ALA A 122 -7.33 16.59 -18.93
C ALA A 122 -6.85 17.48 -17.77
N GLU A 123 -7.77 17.91 -16.90
CA GLU A 123 -7.42 18.67 -15.69
C GLU A 123 -6.62 17.83 -14.70
N LEU A 124 -6.94 16.54 -14.56
CA LEU A 124 -6.24 15.64 -13.64
C LEU A 124 -4.77 15.42 -14.00
N VAL A 125 -4.45 15.39 -15.30
CA VAL A 125 -3.11 15.11 -15.84
C VAL A 125 -2.26 16.38 -15.95
N ARG A 126 -2.86 17.57 -16.08
CA ARG A 126 -2.15 18.85 -16.27
C ARG A 126 -0.95 19.05 -15.34
N PRO A 127 -1.07 18.88 -13.99
CA PRO A 127 0.06 19.13 -13.08
C PRO A 127 1.27 18.24 -13.34
N PHE A 128 1.03 17.01 -13.80
CA PHE A 128 2.09 16.05 -14.11
C PHE A 128 2.83 16.41 -15.39
N LEU A 129 2.14 16.97 -16.38
CA LEU A 129 2.77 17.40 -17.63
C LEU A 129 3.64 18.63 -17.45
N GLU A 130 3.21 19.56 -16.60
CA GLU A 130 3.97 20.77 -16.25
C GLU A 130 5.27 20.43 -15.51
N SER A 131 5.28 19.33 -14.73
CA SER A 131 6.40 18.92 -13.89
C SER A 131 7.05 17.59 -14.31
N TRP A 132 6.79 17.13 -15.55
CA TRP A 132 7.11 15.77 -16.01
C TRP A 132 8.56 15.36 -15.78
N THR A 133 9.50 16.22 -16.17
CA THR A 133 10.93 15.95 -16.10
C THR A 133 11.41 15.74 -14.66
N ALA A 134 10.86 16.52 -13.71
CA ALA A 134 11.20 16.41 -12.29
C ALA A 134 10.57 15.17 -11.62
N LEU A 135 9.35 14.79 -12.05
CA LEU A 135 8.64 13.65 -11.49
C LEU A 135 9.22 12.31 -11.95
N ARG A 136 9.75 12.23 -13.17
CA ARG A 136 10.26 10.98 -13.76
C ARG A 136 11.49 10.44 -13.03
N GLU A 137 12.42 11.29 -12.61
CA GLU A 137 13.59 10.88 -11.82
C GLU A 137 13.14 10.33 -10.46
N GLY A 138 12.22 11.02 -9.79
CA GLY A 138 11.68 10.60 -8.49
C GLY A 138 10.90 9.27 -8.53
N PHE A 139 10.28 8.94 -9.67
CA PHE A 139 9.61 7.64 -9.82
C PHE A 139 10.58 6.47 -9.92
N GLY A 140 11.73 6.63 -10.58
CA GLY A 140 12.75 5.58 -10.69
C GLY A 140 13.32 5.19 -9.33
N ASP A 141 13.68 6.18 -8.52
CA ASP A 141 14.22 5.98 -7.17
C ASP A 141 13.18 5.31 -6.24
N SER A 142 11.91 5.69 -6.39
CA SER A 142 10.80 5.10 -5.62
C SER A 142 10.60 3.62 -5.92
N GLU A 143 10.79 3.17 -7.17
CA GLU A 143 10.68 1.76 -7.54
C GLU A 143 11.81 0.90 -6.95
N GLU A 144 13.05 1.41 -6.93
CA GLU A 144 14.19 0.70 -6.33
C GLU A 144 13.97 0.51 -4.82
N HIS A 145 13.64 1.60 -4.12
CA HIS A 145 13.35 1.54 -2.70
C HIS A 145 12.17 0.62 -2.38
N THR A 146 11.13 0.61 -3.22
CA THR A 146 9.97 -0.28 -3.07
C THR A 146 10.37 -1.75 -3.13
N ARG A 147 11.23 -2.13 -4.07
CA ARG A 147 11.76 -3.51 -4.19
C ARG A 147 12.52 -3.93 -2.93
N GLU A 148 13.38 -3.06 -2.41
CA GLU A 148 14.12 -3.32 -1.17
C GLU A 148 13.19 -3.50 0.03
N VAL A 149 12.20 -2.62 0.19
CA VAL A 149 11.21 -2.69 1.28
C VAL A 149 10.41 -4.00 1.21
N VAL A 150 9.96 -4.42 0.02
CA VAL A 150 9.25 -5.70 -0.14
C VAL A 150 10.15 -6.87 0.23
N ALA A 151 11.40 -6.88 -0.24
CA ALA A 151 12.33 -7.98 0.01
C ALA A 151 12.70 -8.11 1.51
N ILE A 152 12.91 -6.99 2.20
CA ILE A 152 13.20 -6.99 3.64
C ILE A 152 11.96 -7.37 4.45
N SER A 153 10.80 -6.78 4.15
CA SER A 153 9.57 -6.99 4.94
C SER A 153 9.00 -8.41 4.84
N LYS A 154 9.27 -9.14 3.75
CA LYS A 154 8.85 -10.54 3.58
C LYS A 154 9.83 -11.55 4.15
N SER A 155 11.07 -11.15 4.41
CA SER A 155 12.06 -12.04 4.99
C SER A 155 11.72 -12.35 6.44
N SER A 156 11.78 -13.64 6.78
CA SER A 156 11.60 -14.12 8.16
C SER A 156 12.94 -14.39 8.84
N PHE A 157 14.02 -13.73 8.38
CA PHE A 157 15.42 -14.00 8.78
C PHE A 157 15.68 -14.00 10.30
N ALA A 158 14.86 -13.29 11.07
CA ALA A 158 14.97 -13.24 12.53
C ALA A 158 14.24 -14.39 13.26
N GLY A 159 13.22 -15.00 12.64
CA GLY A 159 12.52 -16.19 13.12
C GLY A 159 11.89 -16.09 14.51
N ASN A 160 11.61 -14.87 15.00
CA ASN A 160 11.22 -14.61 16.38
C ASN A 160 9.98 -13.72 16.52
N SER A 161 9.17 -13.57 15.47
CA SER A 161 7.94 -12.77 15.49
C SER A 161 6.99 -13.20 16.60
N ASP A 162 6.87 -14.51 16.82
CA ASP A 162 5.89 -15.10 17.73
C ASP A 162 6.38 -15.13 19.19
N ALA A 163 7.63 -14.69 19.43
CA ALA A 163 8.19 -14.65 20.78
C ALA A 163 7.50 -13.55 21.61
N LYS A 164 7.09 -13.90 22.82
CA LYS A 164 6.47 -12.94 23.76
C LYS A 164 7.51 -11.95 24.27
N VAL A 165 7.18 -10.66 24.22
CA VAL A 165 8.07 -9.59 24.67
C VAL A 165 8.40 -9.73 26.15
N GLY A 166 7.42 -10.13 26.97
CA GLY A 166 7.61 -10.36 28.40
C GLY A 166 8.65 -11.44 28.73
N ASP A 167 8.87 -12.41 27.85
CA ASP A 167 9.89 -13.44 28.03
C ASP A 167 11.26 -12.96 27.56
N LEU A 168 11.31 -12.21 26.45
CA LEU A 168 12.53 -11.58 25.96
C LEU A 168 13.12 -10.54 26.92
N LEU A 169 12.27 -9.83 27.68
CA LEU A 169 12.71 -8.85 28.68
C LEU A 169 13.30 -9.48 29.95
N LYS A 170 13.03 -10.77 30.21
CA LYS A 170 13.60 -11.53 31.32
C LYS A 170 14.97 -12.11 30.97
N ASP A 171 15.21 -12.36 29.69
CA ASP A 171 16.50 -12.83 29.19
C ASP A 171 17.54 -11.70 29.31
N GLY A 172 18.62 -11.96 30.04
CA GLY A 172 19.72 -11.02 30.22
C GLY A 172 20.46 -10.71 28.91
N MET A 173 21.29 -9.66 28.92
CA MET A 173 22.12 -9.31 27.77
C MET A 173 23.03 -10.47 27.35
N ARG A 174 23.03 -10.77 26.06
CA ARG A 174 24.00 -11.69 25.46
C ARG A 174 25.40 -11.10 25.54
N ALA A 175 26.41 -11.96 25.64
CA ALA A 175 27.79 -11.51 25.60
C ALA A 175 28.07 -10.80 24.25
N PRO A 176 28.96 -9.78 24.19
CA PRO A 176 29.26 -9.04 22.96
C PRO A 176 29.64 -9.92 21.77
N GLY A 177 30.40 -11.00 22.01
CA GLY A 177 30.77 -11.96 20.97
C GLY A 177 29.58 -12.77 20.43
N ASP A 178 28.58 -13.06 21.28
CA ASP A 178 27.35 -13.73 20.87
C ASP A 178 26.41 -12.81 20.09
N MET A 179 26.34 -11.54 20.48
CA MET A 179 25.61 -10.52 19.70
C MET A 179 26.18 -10.37 18.30
N LEU A 180 27.50 -10.24 18.16
CA LEU A 180 28.15 -10.12 16.85
C LEU A 180 27.88 -11.36 15.98
N ARG A 181 28.00 -12.56 16.55
CA ARG A 181 27.65 -13.82 15.85
C ARG A 181 26.20 -13.86 15.41
N GLN A 182 25.28 -13.38 16.25
CA GLN A 182 23.87 -13.30 15.91
C GLN A 182 23.61 -12.29 14.78
N PHE A 183 24.18 -11.08 14.83
CA PHE A 183 24.06 -10.10 13.75
C PHE A 183 24.59 -10.64 12.42
N GLN A 184 25.72 -11.35 12.44
CA GLN A 184 26.24 -12.02 11.24
C GLN A 184 25.34 -13.15 10.73
N ARG A 185 24.61 -13.84 11.61
CA ARG A 185 23.60 -14.84 11.20
C ARG A 185 22.40 -14.18 10.57
N LEU A 186 21.88 -13.11 11.18
CA LEU A 186 20.76 -12.32 10.64
C LEU A 186 21.10 -11.74 9.26
N HIS A 187 22.30 -11.16 9.12
CA HIS A 187 22.78 -10.67 7.83
C HIS A 187 22.83 -11.78 6.78
N ARG A 188 23.41 -12.94 7.11
CA ARG A 188 23.49 -14.06 6.14
C ARG A 188 22.11 -14.61 5.77
N GLY A 189 21.19 -14.68 6.74
CA GLY A 189 19.81 -15.08 6.51
C GLY A 189 19.09 -14.14 5.56
N LEU A 190 19.10 -12.83 5.86
CA LEU A 190 18.45 -11.82 5.02
C LEU A 190 19.04 -11.78 3.60
N ALA A 191 20.36 -11.80 3.46
CA ALA A 191 20.99 -11.79 2.15
C ALA A 191 20.70 -13.08 1.34
N ALA A 192 20.56 -14.24 2.01
CA ALA A 192 20.14 -15.48 1.36
C ALA A 192 18.69 -15.39 0.87
N ASP A 193 17.77 -14.93 1.71
CA ASP A 193 16.36 -14.72 1.37
C ASP A 193 16.22 -13.79 0.16
N ILE A 194 16.92 -12.65 0.14
CA ILE A 194 16.88 -11.70 -0.99
C ILE A 194 17.45 -12.32 -2.27
N ARG A 195 18.54 -13.10 -2.20
CA ARG A 195 19.12 -13.75 -3.40
C ARG A 195 18.22 -14.84 -3.97
N GLU A 196 17.56 -15.60 -3.11
CA GLU A 196 16.75 -16.74 -3.54
C GLU A 196 15.35 -16.31 -4.00
N ARG A 197 14.79 -15.29 -3.34
CA ARG A 197 13.36 -14.95 -3.46
C ARG A 197 13.09 -13.47 -3.69
N GLY A 198 14.07 -12.59 -3.51
CA GLY A 198 13.90 -11.17 -3.79
C GLY A 198 13.66 -10.89 -5.27
N ASP A 199 13.16 -9.69 -5.56
CA ASP A 199 13.00 -9.20 -6.93
C ASP A 199 14.33 -9.27 -7.69
N THR A 200 14.32 -9.91 -8.86
CA THR A 200 15.53 -10.10 -9.68
C THR A 200 16.21 -8.80 -10.12
N ARG A 201 15.51 -7.66 -10.02
CA ARG A 201 16.05 -6.32 -10.33
C ARG A 201 16.83 -5.71 -9.16
N ILE A 202 16.92 -6.35 -8.00
CA ILE A 202 17.78 -5.90 -6.89
C ILE A 202 19.24 -6.22 -7.26
N PRO A 203 20.11 -5.20 -7.42
CA PRO A 203 21.43 -5.39 -8.00
C PRO A 203 22.44 -6.08 -7.07
N ASP A 204 22.38 -5.83 -5.76
CA ASP A 204 23.27 -6.43 -4.76
C ASP A 204 22.54 -6.66 -3.43
N ALA A 205 22.09 -7.91 -3.23
CA ALA A 205 21.44 -8.35 -2.00
C ALA A 205 22.29 -8.15 -0.74
N ASP A 206 23.61 -8.30 -0.84
CA ASP A 206 24.53 -8.11 0.26
C ASP A 206 24.72 -6.62 0.58
N HIS A 207 24.67 -5.73 -0.43
CA HIS A 207 24.64 -4.28 -0.21
C HIS A 207 23.37 -3.83 0.51
N THR A 208 22.19 -4.20 0.01
CA THR A 208 20.90 -3.87 0.63
C THR A 208 20.83 -4.38 2.08
N THR A 209 21.30 -5.61 2.33
CA THR A 209 21.37 -6.17 3.67
C THR A 209 22.32 -5.38 4.59
N ARG A 210 23.52 -5.02 4.11
CA ARG A 210 24.48 -4.23 4.91
C ARG A 210 23.92 -2.86 5.27
N ALA A 211 23.26 -2.18 4.33
CA ALA A 211 22.65 -0.88 4.56
C ALA A 211 21.59 -0.96 5.67
N PHE A 212 20.67 -1.92 5.56
CA PHE A 212 19.64 -2.17 6.57
C PHE A 212 20.25 -2.50 7.95
N MET A 213 21.21 -3.43 8.00
CA MET A 213 21.82 -3.84 9.27
C MET A 213 22.63 -2.72 9.94
N LYS A 214 23.24 -1.82 9.14
CA LYS A 214 23.92 -0.63 9.66
C LYS A 214 22.93 0.31 10.35
N ASP A 215 21.74 0.49 9.78
CA ASP A 215 20.69 1.30 10.40
C ASP A 215 20.17 0.68 11.70
N VAL A 216 19.97 -0.64 11.72
CA VAL A 216 19.57 -1.39 12.94
C VAL A 216 20.63 -1.25 14.04
N ILE A 217 21.91 -1.41 13.70
CA ILE A 217 23.02 -1.29 14.66
C ILE A 217 23.11 0.14 15.20
N ARG A 218 23.02 1.16 14.34
CA ARG A 218 23.04 2.57 14.77
C ARG A 218 21.99 2.83 15.85
N VAL A 219 20.74 2.45 15.57
CA VAL A 219 19.62 2.60 16.52
C VAL A 219 19.86 1.81 17.80
N GLY A 220 20.41 0.60 17.72
CA GLY A 220 20.75 -0.20 18.90
C GLY A 220 21.87 0.43 19.74
N THR A 221 22.94 0.93 19.12
CA THR A 221 24.11 1.46 19.84
C THR A 221 23.87 2.79 20.54
N GLU A 222 22.95 3.61 20.05
CA GLU A 222 22.58 4.88 20.68
C GLU A 222 21.77 4.68 21.98
N VAL A 223 21.22 3.49 22.21
CA VAL A 223 20.23 3.19 23.26
C VAL A 223 20.79 2.36 24.42
N VAL A 224 21.93 1.69 24.25
CA VAL A 224 22.47 0.74 25.25
C VAL A 224 23.20 1.45 26.40
N ARG A 225 22.53 1.53 27.55
CA ARG A 225 23.10 1.74 28.90
C ARG A 225 22.90 0.48 29.76
N PRO A 226 23.54 0.35 30.94
CA PRO A 226 23.58 -0.92 31.70
C PRO A 226 22.23 -1.49 32.15
N ASP A 227 21.18 -0.67 32.24
CA ASP A 227 19.89 -1.08 32.79
C ASP A 227 18.88 -1.40 31.68
N ASN A 228 18.45 -2.67 31.63
CA ASN A 228 17.46 -3.30 30.73
C ASN A 228 17.34 -2.69 29.30
N PRO A 229 18.21 -3.10 28.35
CA PRO A 229 18.26 -2.53 27.01
C PRO A 229 17.02 -2.81 26.15
N GLY A 230 16.33 -3.94 26.36
CA GLY A 230 15.10 -4.25 25.62
C GLY A 230 13.99 -3.22 25.92
N LEU A 231 13.86 -2.86 27.19
CA LEU A 231 12.92 -1.85 27.67
C LEU A 231 13.27 -0.45 27.15
N ARG A 232 14.56 -0.12 27.05
CA ARG A 232 15.03 1.15 26.48
C ARG A 232 14.84 1.22 24.96
N ILE A 233 15.02 0.13 24.23
CA ILE A 233 14.72 0.05 22.79
C ILE A 233 13.23 0.28 22.55
N LEU A 234 12.37 -0.37 23.36
CA LEU A 234 10.93 -0.15 23.31
C LEU A 234 10.56 1.31 23.56
N GLN A 235 11.16 1.94 24.59
CA GLN A 235 10.96 3.37 24.87
C GLN A 235 11.52 4.29 23.78
N ALA A 236 12.67 3.93 23.17
CA ALA A 236 13.23 4.66 22.03
C ALA A 236 12.32 4.57 20.80
N TRP A 237 11.56 3.49 20.67
CA TRP A 237 10.49 3.32 19.67
C TRP A 237 9.13 3.88 20.14
N GLY A 238 9.13 4.60 21.26
CA GLY A 238 7.98 5.32 21.81
C GLY A 238 7.01 4.46 22.62
N PHE A 239 7.32 3.20 22.90
CA PHE A 239 6.45 2.30 23.67
C PHE A 239 6.62 2.47 25.18
N ASP A 240 5.50 2.47 25.89
CA ASP A 240 5.47 2.29 27.33
C ASP A 240 5.20 0.83 27.68
N LEU A 241 5.60 0.38 28.87
CA LEU A 241 5.24 -0.94 29.39
C LEU A 241 3.73 -1.16 29.46
N SER A 242 2.97 -0.06 29.61
CA SER A 242 1.51 -0.09 29.56
C SER A 242 0.96 -0.50 28.18
N ASP A 243 1.74 -0.39 27.11
CA ASP A 243 1.39 -0.87 25.76
C ASP A 243 1.62 -2.38 25.59
N ILE A 244 2.28 -3.05 26.56
CA ILE A 244 2.73 -4.44 26.45
C ILE A 244 1.89 -5.34 27.35
N GLY A 245 0.99 -6.08 26.73
CA GLY A 245 0.22 -7.14 27.40
C GLY A 245 1.03 -8.41 27.62
N PRO A 246 0.53 -9.35 28.44
CA PRO A 246 1.19 -10.62 28.72
C PRO A 246 1.37 -11.52 27.48
N ASP A 247 0.54 -11.33 26.45
CA ASP A 247 0.57 -12.08 25.20
C ASP A 247 1.11 -11.27 24.01
N THR A 248 1.57 -10.04 24.23
CA THR A 248 2.12 -9.19 23.17
C THR A 248 3.40 -9.81 22.62
N THR A 249 3.38 -10.10 21.32
CA THR A 249 4.51 -10.69 20.61
C THR A 249 5.44 -9.62 20.05
N LEU A 250 6.67 -10.01 19.69
CA LEU A 250 7.61 -9.12 19.01
C LEU A 250 7.07 -8.64 17.65
N GLY A 251 6.30 -9.49 16.97
CA GLY A 251 5.58 -9.14 15.74
C GLY A 251 4.56 -8.02 15.95
N ASP A 252 3.78 -8.09 17.03
CA ASP A 252 2.77 -7.05 17.36
C ASP A 252 3.43 -5.70 17.63
N ILE A 253 4.57 -5.68 18.35
CA ILE A 253 5.35 -4.47 18.57
C ILE A 253 5.91 -3.93 17.25
N GLY A 254 6.41 -4.80 16.38
CA GLY A 254 6.90 -4.42 15.06
C GLY A 254 5.83 -3.74 14.22
N ASP A 255 4.64 -4.34 14.11
CA ASP A 255 3.50 -3.77 13.39
C ASP A 255 3.07 -2.43 14.01
N MET A 256 3.01 -2.33 15.34
CA MET A 256 2.68 -1.08 16.01
C MET A 256 3.73 0.01 15.79
N ALA A 257 5.02 -0.34 15.72
CA ALA A 257 6.11 0.60 15.48
C ALA A 257 6.06 1.16 14.07
N VAL A 258 5.82 0.28 13.09
CA VAL A 258 5.58 0.66 11.69
C VAL A 258 4.39 1.61 11.60
N PHE A 259 3.28 1.28 12.26
CA PHE A 259 2.11 2.15 12.27
C PHE A 259 2.37 3.51 12.93
N ARG A 260 3.07 3.56 14.06
CA ARG A 260 3.44 4.83 14.72
C ARG A 260 4.35 5.66 13.83
N ARG A 261 5.36 5.07 13.20
CA ARG A 261 6.23 5.81 12.27
C ARG A 261 5.45 6.36 11.08
N LYS A 262 4.50 5.60 10.55
CA LYS A 262 3.57 6.05 9.52
C LYS A 262 2.70 7.22 10.02
N LEU A 263 2.18 7.15 11.25
CA LEU A 263 1.46 8.28 11.86
C LEU A 263 2.35 9.52 11.98
N GLU A 264 3.62 9.40 12.38
CA GLU A 264 4.54 10.55 12.44
C GLU A 264 4.67 11.25 11.08
N VAL A 265 4.86 10.47 10.01
CA VAL A 265 4.99 10.98 8.64
C VAL A 265 3.70 11.68 8.20
N LEU A 266 2.54 11.04 8.42
CA LEU A 266 1.24 11.61 8.06
C LEU A 266 0.89 12.84 8.93
N ASN A 267 1.37 12.88 10.18
CA ASN A 267 1.08 13.98 11.10
C ASN A 267 1.75 15.30 10.72
N VAL A 268 2.76 15.28 9.83
CA VAL A 268 3.30 16.49 9.20
C VAL A 268 2.19 17.27 8.49
N LYS A 269 1.27 16.56 7.83
CA LYS A 269 0.11 17.15 7.15
C LYS A 269 -1.07 17.36 8.11
N LEU A 270 -1.36 16.38 8.98
CA LEU A 270 -2.53 16.42 9.86
C LEU A 270 -2.43 17.46 10.99
N ARG A 271 -1.20 17.73 11.47
CA ARG A 271 -0.91 18.69 12.57
C ARG A 271 -1.73 18.43 13.83
N LEU A 272 -1.97 17.17 14.17
CA LEU A 272 -2.69 16.76 15.36
C LEU A 272 -1.74 16.64 16.57
N PRO A 273 -2.23 16.83 17.80
CA PRO A 273 -1.43 16.63 19.01
C PRO A 273 -0.93 15.18 19.10
N TRP A 274 0.39 14.99 19.07
CA TRP A 274 1.00 13.65 18.99
C TRP A 274 0.56 12.68 20.09
N PRO A 275 0.54 13.05 21.40
CA PRO A 275 0.11 12.14 22.46
C PRO A 275 -1.35 11.69 22.29
N GLU A 276 -2.22 12.60 21.84
CA GLU A 276 -3.62 12.27 21.59
C GLU A 276 -3.79 11.41 20.35
N LEU A 277 -3.00 11.64 19.31
CA LEU A 277 -3.06 10.89 18.05
C LEU A 277 -2.78 9.41 18.28
N ILE A 278 -1.67 9.08 18.94
CA ILE A 278 -1.28 7.68 19.19
C ILE A 278 -2.21 6.96 20.20
N ALA A 279 -2.84 7.73 21.09
CA ALA A 279 -3.81 7.21 22.03
C ALA A 279 -5.15 6.91 21.33
N ARG A 280 -5.63 7.84 20.49
CA ARG A 280 -6.97 7.83 19.90
C ARG A 280 -7.08 7.09 18.58
N VAL A 281 -5.98 6.88 17.84
CA VAL A 281 -5.99 6.26 16.50
C VAL A 281 -5.23 4.94 16.52
N LYS A 282 -5.85 3.88 15.98
CA LYS A 282 -5.34 2.51 15.95
C LYS A 282 -5.55 1.96 14.54
N GLU A 283 -4.57 1.22 14.02
CA GLU A 283 -4.58 0.78 12.61
C GLU A 283 -5.73 -0.17 12.28
N ASP A 284 -6.13 -0.98 13.25
CA ASP A 284 -7.25 -1.93 13.17
C ASP A 284 -8.64 -1.28 13.08
N ARG A 285 -8.71 0.06 13.13
CA ARG A 285 -9.92 0.85 12.89
C ARG A 285 -9.86 1.67 11.61
N LEU A 286 -8.71 1.69 10.93
CA LEU A 286 -8.57 2.39 9.66
C LEU A 286 -8.94 1.42 8.53
N PRO A 287 -9.91 1.74 7.66
CA PRO A 287 -10.30 0.86 6.57
C PRO A 287 -9.13 0.40 5.70
N SER A 288 -8.24 1.32 5.33
CA SER A 288 -7.03 0.98 4.58
C SER A 288 -6.05 0.13 5.37
N GLY A 289 -5.91 0.34 6.68
CA GLY A 289 -5.07 -0.49 7.56
C GLY A 289 -5.57 -1.93 7.61
N ILE A 290 -6.87 -2.12 7.78
CA ILE A 290 -7.52 -3.44 7.81
C ILE A 290 -7.35 -4.14 6.45
N ILE A 291 -7.63 -3.45 5.34
CA ILE A 291 -7.50 -4.05 4.01
C ILE A 291 -6.03 -4.37 3.71
N TYR A 292 -5.13 -3.42 3.88
CA TYR A 292 -3.70 -3.60 3.62
C TYR A 292 -3.11 -4.78 4.41
N ASN A 293 -3.40 -4.86 5.71
CA ASN A 293 -2.89 -5.94 6.57
C ASN A 293 -3.53 -7.28 6.24
N ALA A 294 -4.81 -7.31 5.87
CA ALA A 294 -5.46 -8.55 5.43
C ALA A 294 -4.87 -9.07 4.11
N ILE A 295 -4.64 -8.19 3.13
CA ILE A 295 -3.99 -8.58 1.87
C ILE A 295 -2.57 -9.05 2.16
N ARG A 296 -1.76 -8.31 2.93
CA ARG A 296 -0.40 -8.76 3.35
C ARG A 296 -0.41 -10.16 3.96
N ARG A 297 -1.38 -10.45 4.84
CA ARG A 297 -1.48 -11.71 5.57
C ARG A 297 -1.94 -12.89 4.70
N PHE A 298 -2.87 -12.66 3.79
CA PHE A 298 -3.50 -13.73 3.00
C PHE A 298 -3.00 -13.80 1.56
N HIS A 299 -2.10 -12.89 1.15
CA HIS A 299 -1.48 -12.94 -0.16
C HIS A 299 -0.73 -14.27 -0.34
N PRO A 300 -0.95 -15.01 -1.44
CA PRO A 300 -0.25 -16.25 -1.70
C PRO A 300 1.27 -16.06 -1.67
N ASN A 301 1.96 -16.99 -1.02
CA ASN A 301 3.43 -16.98 -0.97
C ASN A 301 3.97 -17.48 -2.31
N THR A 302 4.62 -16.60 -3.08
CA THR A 302 5.22 -16.90 -4.39
C THR A 302 6.70 -17.20 -4.26
N HIS A 303 7.29 -17.84 -5.28
CA HIS A 303 8.74 -18.05 -5.31
C HIS A 303 9.50 -16.71 -5.25
N GLU A 304 9.08 -15.73 -6.06
CA GLU A 304 9.66 -14.38 -6.12
C GLU A 304 8.79 -13.36 -5.36
N TRP A 305 9.45 -12.40 -4.70
CA TRP A 305 8.87 -11.26 -4.00
C TRP A 305 8.95 -10.03 -4.90
N ASP A 306 7.95 -9.88 -5.78
CA ASP A 306 7.87 -8.77 -6.74
C ASP A 306 7.61 -7.44 -6.02
N GLY A 307 8.37 -6.40 -6.38
CA GLY A 307 8.15 -5.05 -5.88
C GLY A 307 6.76 -4.49 -6.20
N SER A 308 6.10 -4.93 -7.30
CA SER A 308 4.75 -4.47 -7.67
C SER A 308 3.69 -4.78 -6.60
N GLU A 309 3.93 -5.81 -5.78
CA GLU A 309 3.01 -6.24 -4.73
C GLU A 309 2.73 -5.15 -3.70
N LEU A 310 3.67 -4.20 -3.49
CA LEU A 310 3.42 -3.07 -2.62
C LEU A 310 2.38 -2.12 -3.21
N THR A 311 2.48 -1.83 -4.51
CA THR A 311 1.51 -0.99 -5.21
C THR A 311 0.16 -1.66 -5.30
N ASP A 312 0.11 -2.97 -5.56
CA ASP A 312 -1.14 -3.75 -5.57
C ASP A 312 -1.85 -3.68 -4.22
N ARG A 313 -1.09 -3.76 -3.11
CA ARG A 313 -1.62 -3.58 -1.76
C ARG A 313 -2.17 -2.17 -1.52
N TYR A 314 -1.53 -1.14 -2.06
CA TYR A 314 -2.04 0.22 -1.99
C TYR A 314 -3.33 0.39 -2.80
N LEU A 315 -3.36 -0.11 -4.04
CA LEU A 315 -4.56 -0.07 -4.87
C LEU A 315 -5.72 -0.88 -4.27
N ALA A 316 -5.42 -2.00 -3.60
CA ALA A 316 -6.41 -2.80 -2.89
C ALA A 316 -7.17 -2.00 -1.81
N CYS A 317 -6.53 -1.02 -1.15
CA CYS A 317 -7.19 -0.17 -0.16
C CYS A 317 -8.37 0.63 -0.75
N LEU A 318 -8.36 0.89 -2.06
CA LEU A 318 -9.48 1.56 -2.75
C LEU A 318 -10.76 0.71 -2.72
N ALA A 319 -10.67 -0.60 -2.47
CA ALA A 319 -11.84 -1.48 -2.40
C ALA A 319 -12.79 -1.18 -1.25
N ALA A 320 -12.38 -0.38 -0.25
CA ALA A 320 -13.33 0.17 0.72
C ALA A 320 -14.28 1.21 0.08
N TYR A 321 -13.83 1.89 -0.97
CA TYR A 321 -14.48 3.09 -1.47
C TYR A 321 -15.01 2.97 -2.91
N ALA A 322 -14.40 2.15 -3.75
CA ALA A 322 -14.88 1.86 -5.10
C ALA A 322 -15.98 0.80 -5.08
N ASP A 323 -17.05 1.00 -5.85
CA ASP A 323 -18.15 0.03 -5.95
C ASP A 323 -17.68 -1.34 -6.45
N VAL A 324 -16.78 -1.33 -7.43
CA VAL A 324 -16.14 -2.52 -8.00
C VAL A 324 -14.64 -2.27 -8.16
N THR A 325 -13.82 -3.16 -7.59
CA THR A 325 -12.36 -3.11 -7.71
C THR A 325 -11.86 -4.31 -8.51
N TYR A 326 -11.23 -4.04 -9.66
CA TYR A 326 -10.57 -5.06 -10.46
C TYR A 326 -9.12 -5.22 -10.01
N VAL A 327 -8.74 -6.45 -9.69
CA VAL A 327 -7.41 -6.82 -9.21
C VAL A 327 -6.91 -8.06 -9.95
N ASP A 328 -5.61 -8.33 -9.86
CA ASP A 328 -5.02 -9.54 -10.40
C ASP A 328 -5.52 -10.82 -9.66
N LYS A 329 -5.21 -11.99 -10.24
CA LYS A 329 -5.66 -13.28 -9.71
C LYS A 329 -5.20 -13.54 -8.26
N ARG A 330 -3.98 -13.16 -7.89
CA ARG A 330 -3.37 -13.41 -6.57
C ARG A 330 -4.00 -12.51 -5.53
N THR A 331 -4.14 -11.22 -5.84
CA THR A 331 -4.83 -10.25 -4.97
C THR A 331 -6.29 -10.66 -4.77
N TYR A 332 -6.98 -11.13 -5.83
CA TYR A 332 -8.35 -11.64 -5.70
C TYR A 332 -8.47 -12.81 -4.72
N GLU A 333 -7.56 -13.81 -4.78
CA GLU A 333 -7.57 -14.92 -3.82
C GLU A 333 -7.29 -14.45 -2.39
N ALA A 334 -6.42 -13.45 -2.21
CA ALA A 334 -6.18 -12.83 -0.90
C ALA A 334 -7.46 -12.17 -0.36
N PHE A 335 -8.19 -11.41 -1.19
CA PHE A 335 -9.50 -10.84 -0.84
C PHE A 335 -10.52 -11.92 -0.46
N ARG A 336 -10.58 -13.04 -1.22
CA ARG A 336 -11.49 -14.15 -0.95
C ARG A 336 -11.21 -14.78 0.42
N LEU A 337 -9.95 -15.07 0.72
CA LEU A 337 -9.54 -15.64 2.01
C LEU A 337 -9.76 -14.65 3.16
N ALA A 338 -9.43 -13.37 2.96
CA ALA A 338 -9.65 -12.32 3.94
C ALA A 338 -11.12 -12.17 4.31
N ARG A 339 -12.01 -12.15 3.30
CA ARG A 339 -13.47 -12.05 3.50
C ARG A 339 -14.04 -13.24 4.27
N GLN A 340 -13.48 -14.44 4.10
CA GLN A 340 -13.89 -15.63 4.86
C GLN A 340 -13.41 -15.62 6.32
N LYS A 341 -12.29 -14.94 6.61
CA LYS A 341 -11.61 -15.00 7.91
C LYS A 341 -11.79 -13.75 8.77
N SER A 342 -12.38 -12.68 8.24
CA SER A 342 -12.58 -11.42 8.96
C SER A 342 -13.91 -10.77 8.57
N GLU A 343 -14.83 -10.71 9.52
CA GLU A 343 -16.13 -10.04 9.35
C GLU A 343 -15.94 -8.53 9.11
N THR A 344 -15.04 -7.89 9.84
CA THR A 344 -14.70 -6.46 9.66
C THR A 344 -14.21 -6.20 8.24
N PHE A 345 -13.32 -7.06 7.71
CA PHE A 345 -12.88 -6.95 6.32
C PHE A 345 -14.04 -7.11 5.34
N ALA A 346 -14.91 -8.11 5.57
CA ALA A 346 -16.07 -8.37 4.71
C ALA A 346 -17.07 -7.19 4.67
N ALA A 347 -17.24 -6.48 5.79
CA ALA A 347 -18.09 -5.30 5.88
C ALA A 347 -17.49 -4.06 5.20
N LEU A 348 -16.16 -3.96 5.16
CA LEU A 348 -15.45 -2.83 4.57
C LEU A 348 -15.27 -2.96 3.07
N ALA A 349 -14.72 -4.10 2.62
CA ALA A 349 -14.40 -4.33 1.22
C ALA A 349 -15.69 -4.51 0.41
N ARG A 350 -15.91 -3.58 -0.53
CA ARG A 350 -16.98 -3.64 -1.52
C ARG A 350 -16.71 -4.76 -2.53
N HIS A 351 -17.32 -4.70 -3.71
CA HIS A 351 -17.18 -5.77 -4.69
C HIS A 351 -15.76 -5.75 -5.27
N VAL A 352 -15.16 -6.94 -5.35
CA VAL A 352 -13.83 -7.15 -5.90
C VAL A 352 -13.94 -8.23 -6.94
N GLU A 353 -13.37 -7.99 -8.11
CA GLU A 353 -13.41 -8.90 -9.25
C GLU A 353 -12.03 -9.01 -9.89
N LYS A 354 -11.88 -10.03 -10.75
CA LYS A 354 -10.70 -10.19 -11.60
C LYS A 354 -11.12 -10.19 -13.06
N ALA A 355 -10.29 -9.56 -13.89
CA ALA A 355 -10.40 -9.61 -15.33
C ALA A 355 -9.01 -9.90 -15.90
N GLY A 356 -8.92 -10.85 -16.83
CA GLY A 356 -7.65 -11.13 -17.52
C GLY A 356 -7.36 -10.11 -18.63
N SER A 357 -8.37 -9.35 -19.05
CA SER A 357 -8.31 -8.34 -20.09
C SER A 357 -9.42 -7.32 -19.85
N TYR A 358 -9.17 -6.07 -20.26
CA TYR A 358 -10.08 -4.96 -19.99
C TYR A 358 -11.40 -5.08 -20.76
N ASP A 359 -11.44 -5.80 -21.89
CA ASP A 359 -12.63 -5.96 -22.73
C ASP A 359 -13.76 -6.76 -22.06
N ALA A 360 -13.46 -7.59 -21.06
CA ALA A 360 -14.45 -8.31 -20.28
C ALA A 360 -15.17 -7.45 -19.22
N ILE A 361 -14.54 -6.33 -18.81
CA ILE A 361 -14.98 -5.52 -17.67
C ILE A 361 -16.37 -4.92 -17.86
N PRO A 362 -16.71 -4.27 -19.00
CA PRO A 362 -18.03 -3.66 -19.16
C PRO A 362 -19.18 -4.66 -19.03
N GLY A 363 -19.02 -5.88 -19.56
CA GLY A 363 -20.02 -6.95 -19.42
C GLY A 363 -20.20 -7.41 -17.97
N GLN A 364 -19.11 -7.51 -17.21
CA GLN A 364 -19.14 -7.83 -15.78
C GLN A 364 -19.82 -6.70 -14.96
N LEU A 365 -19.52 -5.44 -15.27
CA LEU A 365 -20.16 -4.28 -14.63
C LEU A 365 -21.66 -4.23 -14.92
N ALA A 366 -22.06 -4.41 -16.19
CA ALA A 366 -23.47 -4.42 -16.58
C ALA A 366 -24.25 -5.52 -15.85
N ALA A 367 -23.70 -6.74 -15.80
CA ALA A 367 -24.30 -7.85 -15.06
C ALA A 367 -24.41 -7.54 -13.55
N ARG A 368 -23.39 -6.92 -12.96
CA ARG A 368 -23.37 -6.55 -11.54
C ARG A 368 -24.41 -5.50 -11.21
N PHE A 369 -24.48 -4.41 -11.97
CA PHE A 369 -25.44 -3.35 -11.70
C PHE A 369 -26.89 -3.79 -11.96
N ALA A 370 -27.11 -4.69 -12.92
CA ALA A 370 -28.40 -5.34 -13.11
C ALA A 370 -28.82 -6.15 -11.87
N GLN A 371 -27.89 -6.91 -11.26
CA GLN A 371 -28.18 -7.66 -10.03
C GLN A 371 -28.51 -6.74 -8.85
N VAL A 372 -27.76 -5.65 -8.67
CA VAL A 372 -28.03 -4.67 -7.59
C VAL A 372 -29.41 -4.04 -7.76
N ALA A 373 -29.84 -3.75 -8.98
CA ALA A 373 -31.16 -3.18 -9.23
C ALA A 373 -32.33 -4.13 -8.89
N THR A 374 -32.07 -5.43 -8.80
CA THR A 374 -33.09 -6.46 -8.51
C THR A 374 -33.16 -6.89 -7.05
N THR A 375 -32.20 -6.46 -6.22
CA THR A 375 -32.09 -6.77 -4.78
C THR A 375 -32.34 -5.53 -3.95
#